data_AF-W1WZC7-F1
#
_entry.id   AF-W1WZC7-F1
#
_cell.length_a   1.000
_cell.length_b   1.000
_cell.length_c   1.000
_cell.angle_alpha   90.00
_cell.angle_beta   90.00
_cell.angle_gamma   90.00
#
_symmetry.space_group_name_H-M   'P 1'
#
loop_
_entity.id
_entity.type
_entity.pdbx_description
1 polymer ?
#
loop_
_entity_poly.entity_id
_entity_poly.type
_entity_poly.pdbx_seq_one_letter_code
_entity_poly.pdbx_strand_id
1 'polypeptide(L)' 'FYRPAIKAKCRDGFCPIGETVALSNVDNLPIYTEINGRPADHWNTADLQRNAAQLLSALSEFATLNPGDAILLGTPQT' A
#
# COMPACT_ATOMS: atom_id res chain seq x y z
N PHE A 1 -8.39 7.46 -12.55
CA PHE A 1 -8.47 8.92 -12.29
C PHE A 1 -7.91 9.68 -13.47
N TYR A 2 -8.52 10.80 -13.85
CA TYR A 2 -8.07 11.63 -14.98
C TYR A 2 -7.04 12.71 -14.59
N ARG A 3 -7.11 13.23 -13.36
CA ARG A 3 -6.18 14.24 -12.81
C ARG A 3 -5.59 13.77 -11.46
N PRO A 4 -4.43 14.30 -11.03
CA PRO A 4 -3.86 14.00 -9.72
C PRO A 4 -4.84 14.29 -8.57
N ALA A 5 -4.99 13.34 -7.65
CA ALA A 5 -5.99 13.37 -6.58
C ALA A 5 -5.51 14.14 -5.33
N ILE A 6 -4.90 15.32 -5.51
CA ILE A 6 -4.21 16.07 -4.45
C ILE A 6 -5.13 16.36 -3.26
N LYS A 7 -6.30 16.96 -3.50
CA LYS A 7 -7.26 17.31 -2.42
C LYS A 7 -7.88 16.09 -1.72
N ALA A 8 -7.82 14.92 -2.33
CA ALA A 8 -8.40 13.69 -1.80
C ALA A 8 -7.40 12.88 -0.97
N LYS A 9 -6.12 12.87 -1.35
CA LYS A 9 -5.09 11.98 -0.75
C LYS A 9 -3.99 12.70 0.03
N CYS A 10 -3.85 14.02 -0.09
CA CYS A 10 -2.72 14.77 0.46
C CYS A 10 -3.12 15.76 1.57
N ARG A 11 -4.10 15.41 2.41
CA ARG A 11 -4.45 16.21 3.59
C ARG A 11 -3.56 15.82 4.77
N ASP A 12 -3.44 16.71 5.73
CA ASP A 12 -2.65 16.47 6.94
C ASP A 12 -3.14 15.22 7.68
N GLY A 13 -2.22 14.32 8.01
CA GLY A 13 -2.51 13.07 8.72
C GLY A 13 -3.11 11.93 7.87
N PHE A 14 -3.19 12.06 6.54
CA PHE A 14 -3.88 11.06 5.68
C PHE A 14 -3.06 9.80 5.34
N CYS A 15 -1.84 9.67 5.83
CA CYS A 15 -1.00 8.48 5.58
C CYS A 15 -0.40 7.92 6.89
N PRO A 16 -1.21 7.25 7.74
CA PRO A 16 -0.67 6.49 8.87
C PRO A 16 0.22 5.33 8.38
N ILE A 17 1.37 5.14 9.03
CA ILE A 17 2.29 4.02 8.75
C ILE A 17 2.64 3.31 10.06
N GLY A 18 2.64 1.97 10.02
CA GLY A 18 2.91 1.12 11.17
C GLY A 18 4.40 0.84 11.39
N GLU A 19 4.68 -0.04 12.35
CA GLU A 19 6.03 -0.55 12.61
C GLU A 19 6.55 -1.41 11.46
N THR A 20 7.85 -1.33 11.18
CA THR A 20 8.50 -2.17 10.16
C THR A 20 8.83 -3.54 10.73
N VAL A 21 8.44 -4.60 10.03
CA VAL A 21 8.75 -5.98 10.40
C VAL A 21 9.52 -6.65 9.25
N ALA A 22 10.58 -7.37 9.59
CA ALA A 22 11.36 -8.14 8.62
C ALA A 22 10.62 -9.44 8.25
N LEU A 23 9.92 -9.43 7.11
CA LEU A 23 9.23 -10.58 6.53
C LEU A 23 9.89 -10.97 5.20
N SER A 24 9.76 -12.23 4.80
CA SER A 24 10.30 -12.71 3.51
C SER A 24 9.51 -12.17 2.32
N ASN A 25 8.19 -12.08 2.45
CA ASN A 25 7.27 -11.51 1.45
C ASN A 25 5.93 -11.19 2.13
N VAL A 26 5.00 -10.62 1.37
CA VAL A 26 3.62 -10.34 1.77
C VAL A 26 2.63 -10.89 0.74
N ASP A 27 2.97 -12.04 0.14
CA ASP A 27 2.14 -12.71 -0.86
C ASP A 27 0.94 -13.38 -0.19
N ASN A 28 -0.22 -13.36 -0.86
CA ASN A 28 -1.49 -13.92 -0.36
C ASN A 28 -1.90 -13.43 1.04
N LEU A 29 -1.47 -12.24 1.44
CA LEU A 29 -1.66 -11.68 2.77
C LEU A 29 -3.06 -11.06 2.89
N PRO A 30 -3.91 -11.53 3.81
CA PRO A 30 -5.15 -10.85 4.14
C PRO A 30 -4.86 -9.57 4.96
N ILE A 31 -5.47 -8.47 4.56
CA ILE A 31 -5.39 -7.16 5.23
C ILE A 31 -6.78 -6.83 5.75
N TYR A 32 -6.87 -6.49 7.02
CA TYR A 32 -8.13 -6.24 7.73
C TYR A 32 -8.22 -4.78 8.18
N THR A 33 -9.43 -4.23 8.09
CA THR A 33 -9.78 -2.95 8.72
C THR A 33 -10.87 -3.18 9.75
N GLU A 34 -10.61 -2.74 10.98
CA GLU A 34 -11.61 -2.71 12.05
C GLU A 34 -11.95 -1.27 12.43
N ILE A 35 -13.22 -1.01 12.71
CA ILE A 35 -13.70 0.28 13.20
C ILE A 35 -14.39 0.05 14.53
N ASN A 36 -13.87 0.68 15.59
CA ASN A 36 -14.33 0.48 16.97
C ASN A 36 -14.31 -1.00 17.41
N GLY A 37 -13.25 -1.74 17.01
CA GLY A 37 -13.08 -3.16 17.32
C GLY A 37 -14.08 -4.09 16.62
N ARG A 38 -14.72 -3.63 15.54
CA ARG A 38 -15.64 -4.43 14.73
C ARG A 38 -15.10 -4.56 13.31
N PRO A 39 -15.12 -5.77 12.70
CA PRO A 39 -14.71 -5.95 11.31
C PRO A 39 -15.51 -5.04 10.37
N ALA A 40 -14.80 -4.24 9.57
CA ALA A 40 -15.40 -3.30 8.63
C ALA A 40 -15.02 -3.61 7.18
N ASP A 41 -13.81 -4.10 6.94
CA ASP A 41 -13.32 -4.48 5.61
C ASP A 41 -12.24 -5.56 5.69
N HIS A 42 -12.10 -6.35 4.62
CA HIS A 42 -10.95 -7.23 4.41
C HIS A 42 -10.65 -7.40 2.92
N TRP A 43 -9.38 -7.53 2.57
CA TRP A 43 -8.93 -7.81 1.20
C TRP A 43 -7.62 -8.59 1.20
N ASN A 44 -7.15 -9.06 0.04
CA ASN A 44 -5.95 -9.88 -0.06
C ASN A 44 -4.94 -9.33 -1.08
N THR A 45 -3.65 -9.40 -0.77
CA THR A 45 -2.59 -8.95 -1.70
C THR A 45 -2.51 -9.80 -2.97
N ALA A 46 -3.05 -11.01 -2.98
CA ALA A 46 -3.15 -11.87 -4.17
C ALA A 46 -4.02 -11.25 -5.29
N ASP A 47 -4.92 -10.34 -4.94
CA ASP A 47 -5.81 -9.67 -5.90
C ASP A 47 -5.13 -8.47 -6.59
N LEU A 48 -3.91 -8.11 -6.16
CA LEU A 48 -3.14 -7.02 -6.78
C LEU A 48 -2.61 -7.43 -8.14
N GLN A 49 -2.72 -6.51 -9.12
CA GLN A 49 -2.13 -6.71 -10.44
C GLN A 49 -0.59 -6.79 -10.41
N ARG A 50 0.05 -6.05 -9.51
CA ARG A 50 1.52 -6.04 -9.33
C ARG A 50 1.86 -6.35 -7.88
N ASN A 51 2.79 -7.27 -7.67
CA ASN A 51 3.32 -7.60 -6.35
C ASN A 51 4.41 -6.58 -5.92
N ALA A 52 4.92 -6.72 -4.69
CA ALA A 52 5.90 -5.80 -4.11
C ALA A 52 7.20 -5.69 -4.94
N ALA A 53 7.74 -6.83 -5.40
CA ALA A 53 8.97 -6.85 -6.20
C ALA A 53 8.78 -6.17 -7.57
N GLN A 54 7.63 -6.39 -8.22
CA GLN A 54 7.27 -5.75 -9.49
C GLN A 54 7.12 -4.23 -9.35
N LEU A 55 6.51 -3.75 -8.26
CA LEU A 55 6.38 -2.31 -7.98
C LEU A 55 7.73 -1.67 -7.72
N LEU A 56 8.57 -2.31 -6.90
CA LEU A 56 9.92 -1.82 -6.61
C LEU A 56 10.75 -1.71 -7.90
N SER A 57 10.78 -2.77 -8.70
CA SER A 57 11.51 -2.79 -9.97
C SER A 57 11.01 -1.69 -10.92
N ALA A 58 9.69 -1.58 -11.11
CA ALA A 58 9.10 -0.63 -12.05
C ALA A 58 9.34 0.83 -11.65
N LEU A 59 9.27 1.15 -10.35
CA LEU A 59 9.54 2.50 -9.88
C LEU A 59 11.04 2.82 -9.94
N SER A 60 11.89 1.86 -9.56
CA SER A 60 13.35 2.01 -9.56
C SER A 60 13.97 2.17 -10.94
N GLU A 61 13.25 1.79 -12.01
CA GLU A 61 13.69 1.97 -13.39
C GLU A 61 13.95 3.45 -13.73
N PHE A 62 13.18 4.36 -13.11
CA PHE A 62 13.27 5.80 -13.42
C PHE A 62 13.37 6.70 -12.18
N ALA A 63 13.18 6.17 -10.97
CA ALA A 63 13.31 6.92 -9.72
C ALA A 63 14.12 6.12 -8.69
N THR A 64 15.29 6.63 -8.30
CA THR A 64 16.10 6.01 -7.24
C THR A 64 15.36 6.05 -5.91
N LEU A 65 15.27 4.88 -5.24
CA LEU A 65 14.72 4.72 -3.90
C LEU A 65 15.87 4.53 -2.91
N ASN A 66 15.79 5.21 -1.77
CA ASN A 66 16.78 5.21 -0.71
C ASN A 66 16.30 4.41 0.52
N PRO A 67 17.21 4.02 1.43
CA PRO A 67 16.81 3.47 2.72
C PRO A 67 15.83 4.40 3.44
N GLY A 68 14.66 3.86 3.81
CA GLY A 68 13.57 4.60 4.44
C GLY A 68 12.43 4.99 3.49
N ASP A 69 12.62 4.92 2.18
CA ASP A 69 11.52 5.11 1.22
C ASP A 69 10.53 3.94 1.28
N ALA A 70 9.25 4.23 1.06
CA ALA A 70 8.18 3.26 1.13
C ALA A 70 7.25 3.33 -0.09
N ILE A 71 6.74 2.18 -0.51
CA ILE A 71 5.74 2.04 -1.58
C ILE A 71 4.48 1.42 -0.97
N LEU A 72 3.33 2.08 -1.11
CA LEU A 72 2.04 1.49 -0.75
C LEU A 72 1.59 0.54 -1.87
N LEU A 73 1.35 -0.73 -1.54
CA LEU A 73 1.16 -1.79 -2.54
C LEU A 73 -0.16 -1.70 -3.32
N GLY A 74 -1.18 -1.09 -2.73
CA GLY A 74 -2.49 -0.91 -3.36
C GLY A 74 -3.61 -0.88 -2.35
N THR A 75 -4.82 -0.66 -2.86
CA THR A 75 -6.08 -0.74 -2.11
C THR A 75 -7.12 -1.40 -3.01
N PRO A 76 -8.09 -2.16 -2.47
CA PRO A 76 -9.16 -2.76 -3.27
C PRO A 76 -10.06 -1.68 -3.85
N GLN A 77 -10.86 -2.06 -4.85
CA GLN A 77 -11.87 -1.21 -5.46
C GLN A 77 -13.24 -1.64 -4.93
N THR A 78 -13.65 -1.06 -3.80
CA THR A 78 -15.03 -1.10 -3.30
C THR A 78 -15.73 0.21 -3.58
#